data_AF-A0A832LMY9-F1
#
_entry.id   AF-A0A832LMY9-F1
#
_cell.length_a   1.000
_cell.length_b   1.000
_cell.length_c   1.000
_cell.angle_alpha   90.00
_cell.angle_beta   90.00
_cell.angle_gamma   90.00
#
_symmetry.space_group_name_H-M   'P 1'
#
loop_
_entity.id
_entity.type
_entity.pdbx_description
1 polymer ?
#
loop_
_entity_poly.entity_id
_entity_poly.type
_entity_poly.pdbx_seq_one_letter_code
_entity_poly.pdbx_strand_id
1 'polypeptide(L)'
;MNFRSFDEELSKYRHDIANIGQTEVSERNITVNGMKAVELIKTWHADGIQYQALTVHIEAVPGSKYYRIGCVTPLSKYNETLPKFRLVIESFKLL
;
A
#
# COMPACT_ATOMS: atom_id res chain seq x y z
N MET A 1 -20.65 -13.79 -5.41
CA MET A 1 -19.79 -12.94 -4.58
C MET A 1 -19.84 -11.54 -5.17
N ASN A 2 -20.24 -10.53 -4.40
CA ASN A 2 -20.13 -9.13 -4.85
C ASN A 2 -18.68 -8.70 -4.65
N PHE A 3 -17.89 -8.77 -5.70
CA PHE A 3 -16.53 -8.26 -5.68
C PHE A 3 -16.61 -6.73 -5.65
N ARG A 4 -16.01 -6.10 -4.64
CA ARG A 4 -15.86 -4.65 -4.61
C ARG A 4 -14.81 -4.25 -5.63
N SER A 5 -15.07 -3.18 -6.35
CA SER A 5 -14.13 -2.65 -7.34
C SER A 5 -12.83 -2.21 -6.67
N PHE A 6 -11.74 -2.19 -7.43
CA PHE A 6 -10.44 -1.73 -6.95
C PHE A 6 -10.52 -0.33 -6.30
N ASP A 7 -11.28 0.58 -6.93
CA ASP A 7 -11.42 1.95 -6.47
C ASP A 7 -12.23 2.03 -5.15
N GLU A 8 -13.19 1.13 -4.93
CA GLU A 8 -13.92 1.03 -3.66
C GLU A 8 -13.04 0.53 -2.51
N GLU A 9 -12.21 -0.50 -2.75
CA GLU A 9 -11.26 -1.01 -1.75
C GLU A 9 -10.20 0.03 -1.38
N LEU A 10 -9.70 0.76 -2.39
CA LEU A 10 -8.75 1.84 -2.17
C LEU A 10 -9.39 3.01 -1.41
N SER A 11 -10.62 3.40 -1.77
CA SER A 11 -11.38 4.45 -1.09
C SER A 11 -11.66 4.11 0.37
N LYS A 12 -12.09 2.87 0.64
CA LYS A 12 -12.29 2.39 2.01
C LYS A 12 -11.00 2.45 2.81
N TYR A 13 -9.89 2.00 2.23
CA TYR A 13 -8.60 2.04 2.91
C TYR A 13 -8.16 3.48 3.23
N ARG A 14 -8.38 4.44 2.32
CA ARG A 14 -8.12 5.87 2.58
C ARG A 14 -8.95 6.39 3.77
N HIS A 15 -10.22 6.01 3.83
CA HIS A 15 -11.09 6.37 4.94
C HIS A 15 -10.59 5.77 6.26
N ASP A 16 -10.20 4.49 6.26
CA ASP A 16 -9.68 3.80 7.45
C ASP A 16 -8.39 4.45 7.97
N ILE A 17 -7.44 4.80 7.09
CA ILE A 17 -6.16 5.42 7.53
C ILE A 17 -6.38 6.82 8.11
N ALA A 18 -7.29 7.61 7.55
CA ALA A 18 -7.63 8.93 8.07
C ALA A 18 -8.25 8.84 9.48
N ASN A 19 -9.15 7.86 9.68
CA ASN A 19 -9.83 7.65 10.96
C ASN A 19 -8.89 7.27 12.11
N ILE A 20 -7.78 6.58 11.81
CA ILE A 20 -6.77 6.16 12.81
C ILE A 20 -5.60 7.16 12.96
N GLY A 21 -5.74 8.38 12.43
CA GLY A 21 -4.74 9.44 12.57
C GLY A 21 -3.48 9.24 11.73
N GLN A 22 -3.56 8.44 10.65
CA GLN A 22 -2.48 8.35 9.67
C GLN A 22 -2.66 9.42 8.60
N THR A 23 -1.55 10.02 8.19
CA THR A 23 -1.49 11.04 7.14
C THR A 23 -0.98 10.43 5.85
N GLU A 24 -1.77 10.51 4.78
CA GLU A 24 -1.30 10.19 3.43
C GLU A 24 -0.28 11.24 2.98
N VAL A 25 0.86 10.78 2.46
CA VAL A 25 1.99 11.62 2.05
C VAL A 25 2.14 11.65 0.53
N SER A 26 1.91 10.52 -0.14
CA SER A 26 1.97 10.46 -1.59
C SER A 26 1.19 9.28 -2.14
N GLU A 27 0.67 9.46 -3.34
CA GLU A 27 0.04 8.42 -4.15
C GLU A 27 0.69 8.34 -5.53
N ARG A 28 0.80 7.12 -6.06
CA ARG A 28 1.24 6.90 -7.44
C ARG A 28 0.55 5.70 -8.07
N ASN A 29 -0.03 5.89 -9.25
CA ASN A 29 -0.45 4.79 -10.10
C ASN A 29 0.80 4.08 -10.65
N ILE A 30 0.88 2.76 -10.48
CA ILE A 30 1.99 1.93 -10.91
C ILE A 30 1.48 0.65 -11.58
N THR A 31 2.41 -0.13 -12.14
CA THR A 31 2.13 -1.47 -12.65
C THR A 31 3.00 -2.47 -11.90
N VAL A 32 2.40 -3.54 -11.38
CA VAL A 32 3.13 -4.66 -10.76
C VAL A 32 2.96 -5.87 -11.66
N ASN A 33 4.02 -6.30 -12.35
CA ASN A 33 3.99 -7.49 -13.21
C ASN A 33 2.79 -7.52 -14.20
N GLY A 34 2.49 -6.38 -14.81
CA GLY A 34 1.37 -6.20 -15.75
C GLY A 34 0.01 -5.89 -15.12
N MET A 35 -0.11 -5.95 -13.78
CA MET A 35 -1.34 -5.67 -13.05
C MET A 35 -1.45 -4.18 -12.67
N LYS A 36 -2.66 -3.62 -12.77
CA LYS A 36 -2.96 -2.26 -12.29
C LYS A 36 -2.72 -2.22 -10.79
N ALA A 37 -1.97 -1.22 -10.34
CA ALA A 37 -1.71 -1.05 -8.93
C ALA A 37 -1.60 0.42 -8.53
N VAL A 38 -1.83 0.69 -7.24
CA VAL A 38 -1.64 1.99 -6.62
C VAL A 38 -0.69 1.85 -5.46
N GLU A 39 0.32 2.69 -5.47
CA GLU A 39 1.25 2.88 -4.39
C GLU A 39 0.79 4.05 -3.50
N LEU A 40 0.77 3.82 -2.19
CA LEU A 40 0.45 4.81 -1.18
C LEU A 40 1.57 4.88 -0.14
N ILE A 41 2.02 6.08 0.16
CA ILE A 41 2.89 6.37 1.30
C ILE A 41 2.08 7.09 2.36
N LYS A 42 2.20 6.64 3.60
CA LYS A 42 1.54 7.24 4.76
C LYS A 42 2.47 7.34 5.95
N THR A 43 2.20 8.27 6.85
CA THR A 43 2.97 8.50 8.06
C THR A 43 2.07 8.67 9.26
N TRP A 44 2.57 8.33 10.45
CA TRP A 44 1.91 8.62 11.72
C TRP A 44 2.93 8.66 12.84
N HIS A 45 2.51 9.20 13.98
CA HIS A 45 3.30 9.18 15.20
C HIS A 45 2.64 8.24 16.20
N ALA A 46 3.43 7.33 16.77
CA ALA A 46 3.01 6.45 17.85
C ALA A 46 4.18 6.25 18.82
N ASP A 47 3.91 6.36 20.11
CA ASP A 47 4.91 6.14 21.18
C ASP A 47 6.19 6.96 21.02
N GLY A 48 6.06 8.21 20.55
CA GLY A 48 7.19 9.13 20.32
C GLY A 48 8.02 8.82 19.07
N ILE A 49 7.61 7.85 18.25
CA ILE A 49 8.30 7.44 17.02
C ILE A 49 7.44 7.84 15.82
N GLN A 50 8.06 8.49 14.83
CA GLN A 50 7.45 8.70 13.53
C GLN A 50 7.61 7.44 12.68
N TYR A 51 6.50 6.87 12.24
CA TYR A 51 6.44 5.74 11.34
C TYR A 51 6.12 6.20 9.93
N GLN A 52 6.62 5.45 8.95
CA GLN A 52 6.26 5.57 7.55
C GLN A 52 5.91 4.19 7.02
N ALA A 53 4.85 4.12 6.22
CA ALA A 53 4.46 2.92 5.53
C ALA A 53 4.31 3.16 4.04
N LEU A 54 4.76 2.16 3.27
CA LEU A 54 4.50 2.04 1.86
C LEU A 54 3.53 0.87 1.67
N THR A 55 2.37 1.12 1.08
CA THR A 55 1.42 0.08 0.71
C THR A 55 1.19 0.07 -0.79
N VAL A 56 1.22 -1.12 -1.38
CA VAL A 56 0.92 -1.35 -2.80
C VAL A 56 -0.36 -2.16 -2.89
N HIS A 57 -1.34 -1.56 -3.55
CA HIS A 57 -2.69 -2.04 -3.77
C HIS A 57 -2.76 -2.56 -5.20
N ILE A 58 -3.02 -3.85 -5.40
CA ILE A 58 -2.89 -4.52 -6.70
C ILE A 58 -4.26 -5.07 -7.11
N GLU A 59 -4.77 -4.64 -8.26
CA GLU A 59 -5.89 -5.30 -8.94
C GLU A 59 -5.34 -6.45 -9.79
N ALA A 60 -5.34 -7.63 -9.21
CA ALA A 60 -4.74 -8.81 -9.82
C ALA A 60 -5.66 -9.48 -10.85
N VAL A 61 -6.98 -9.38 -10.65
CA VAL A 61 -7.99 -9.69 -11.67
C VAL A 61 -9.00 -8.54 -11.68
N PRO A 62 -9.22 -7.86 -12.82
CA PRO A 62 -10.12 -6.72 -12.93
C PRO A 62 -11.49 -6.99 -12.31
N GLY A 63 -11.90 -6.16 -11.36
CA GLY A 63 -13.19 -6.27 -10.67
C GLY A 63 -13.38 -7.56 -9.86
N SER A 64 -12.33 -8.32 -9.54
CA SER A 64 -12.47 -9.63 -8.88
C SER A 64 -11.43 -9.95 -7.82
N LYS A 65 -10.13 -9.77 -8.09
CA LYS A 65 -9.07 -10.11 -7.13
C LYS A 65 -8.22 -8.91 -6.80
N TYR A 66 -8.10 -8.64 -5.50
CA TYR A 66 -7.36 -7.53 -4.95
C TYR A 66 -6.37 -7.99 -3.89
N TYR A 67 -5.15 -7.47 -3.96
CA TYR A 67 -4.10 -7.72 -2.97
C TYR A 67 -3.56 -6.41 -2.43
N ARG A 68 -3.16 -6.42 -1.16
CA ARG A 68 -2.45 -5.30 -0.53
C ARG A 68 -1.18 -5.83 0.10
N ILE A 69 -0.05 -5.32 -0.35
CA ILE A 69 1.26 -5.60 0.23
C ILE A 69 1.70 -4.33 0.96
N GLY A 70 2.11 -4.44 2.22
CA GLY A 70 2.48 -3.27 3.01
C GLY A 70 3.78 -3.49 3.79
N CYS A 71 4.59 -2.44 3.86
CA CYS A 71 5.74 -2.35 4.74
C CYS A 71 5.56 -1.16 5.67
N VAL A 72 5.76 -1.39 6.97
CA VAL A 72 5.73 -0.38 8.02
C VAL A 72 7.09 -0.35 8.70
N THR A 73 7.65 0.84 8.88
CA THR A 73 8.95 1.02 9.51
C THR A 73 9.01 2.36 10.22
N PRO A 74 9.82 2.52 11.28
CA PRO A 74 10.25 3.84 11.71
C PRO A 74 10.81 4.64 10.54
N LEU A 75 10.51 5.94 10.49
CA LEU A 75 10.94 6.85 9.42
C LEU A 75 12.48 6.83 9.26
N SER A 76 13.21 6.74 10.37
CA SER A 76 14.68 6.64 10.39
C SER A 76 15.25 5.42 9.67
N LYS A 77 14.43 4.38 9.47
CA LYS A 77 14.80 3.12 8.79
C LYS A 77 14.16 2.96 7.41
N TYR A 78 13.39 3.96 6.98
CA TYR A 78 12.62 3.88 5.74
C TYR A 78 13.51 3.68 4.51
N ASN A 79 14.56 4.48 4.37
CA ASN A 79 15.47 4.39 3.21
C ASN A 79 16.26 3.08 3.16
N GLU A 80 16.54 2.45 4.30
CA GLU A 80 17.20 1.14 4.36
C GLU A 80 16.24 -0.01 3.99
N THR A 81 14.96 0.13 4.35
CA THR A 81 13.94 -0.90 4.21
C THR A 81 13.29 -0.87 2.83
N LEU A 82 13.12 0.32 2.24
CA LEU A 82 12.42 0.53 0.99
C LEU A 82 12.97 -0.34 -0.17
N PRO A 83 14.28 -0.44 -0.43
CA PRO A 83 14.80 -1.28 -1.51
C PRO A 83 14.47 -2.77 -1.30
N LYS A 84 14.52 -3.26 -0.06
CA LYS A 84 14.17 -4.66 0.27
C LYS A 84 12.70 -4.92 0.01
N PHE A 85 11.84 -3.96 0.34
CA PHE A 85 10.41 -4.07 0.09
C PHE A 85 10.05 -3.99 -1.41
N ARG A 86 10.78 -3.20 -2.19
CA ARG A 86 10.62 -3.17 -3.66
C ARG A 86 10.84 -4.55 -4.28
N LEU A 87 11.86 -5.28 -3.84
CA LEU A 87 12.10 -6.66 -4.30
C LEU A 87 10.92 -7.58 -4.00
N VAL A 88 10.26 -7.42 -2.85
CA VAL A 88 9.05 -8.20 -2.51
C VAL A 88 7.92 -7.93 -3.49
N ILE A 89 7.64 -6.65 -3.78
CA ILE A 89 6.60 -6.25 -4.73
C ILE A 89 6.92 -6.78 -6.14
N GLU A 90 8.15 -6.62 -6.60
CA GLU A 90 8.60 -7.08 -7.93
C GLU A 90 8.53 -8.61 -8.05
N SER A 91 8.78 -9.34 -6.96
CA SER A 91 8.69 -10.81 -6.92
C SER A 91 7.25 -11.35 -6.83
N PHE A 92 6.24 -10.49 -6.67
CA PHE A 92 4.86 -10.90 -6.49
C PHE A 92 4.32 -11.66 -7.71
N LYS A 93 3.80 -12.87 -7.48
CA LYS A 93 3.15 -13.70 -8.49
C LYS A 93 1.75 -14.09 -8.02
N LEU A 94 0.79 -14.02 -8.95
CA LEU A 94 -0.51 -14.64 -8.77
C LEU A 94 -0.34 -16.15 -8.66
N LEU A 95 -0.99 -16.74 -7.65
CA LEU A 95 -1.17 -18.19 -7.51
C LEU A 95 -2.45 -18.64 -8.20
#